data_AF-A0A257JDA0-F1
#
_entry.id   AF-A0A257JDA0-F1
#
_cell.length_a   1.000
_cell.length_b   1.000
_cell.length_c   1.000
_cell.angle_alpha   90.00
_cell.angle_beta   90.00
_cell.angle_gamma   90.00
#
_symmetry.space_group_name_H-M   'P 1'
#
loop_
_entity.id
_entity.type
_entity.pdbx_description
1 polymer ?
#
loop_
_entity_poly.entity_id
_entity_poly.type
_entity_poly.pdbx_seq_one_letter_code
_entity_poly.pdbx_strand_id
1 'polypeptide(L)'
;MFQLVATLERYELEVDALLGHWPDTERYAAVRKHMDNLQMYSSSVPAVAVAAVGLLIAHSELVFPLWRADTRQPAQDAPLQRARATHRDSVATLRRQCLR
;
A
#
# COMPACT_ATOMS: atom_id res chain seq x y z
N MET A 1 15.75 -9.77 5.49
CA MET A 1 14.96 -8.61 5.97
C MET A 1 15.29 -7.29 5.28
N PHE A 2 16.56 -6.94 5.03
CA PHE A 2 16.92 -5.66 4.41
C PHE A 2 16.17 -5.36 3.08
N GLN A 3 16.06 -6.35 2.18
CA GLN A 3 15.33 -6.20 0.92
C GLN A 3 13.83 -5.91 1.12
N LEU A 4 13.21 -6.49 2.15
CA LEU A 4 11.80 -6.28 2.44
C LEU A 4 11.56 -4.84 2.94
N VAL A 5 12.39 -4.35 3.87
CA VAL A 5 12.29 -2.98 4.40
C VAL A 5 12.52 -1.96 3.27
N ALA A 6 13.57 -2.13 2.47
CA ALA A 6 13.84 -1.24 1.34
C ALA A 6 12.72 -1.27 0.29
N THR A 7 12.09 -2.43 0.07
CA THR A 7 10.92 -2.54 -0.82
C THR A 7 9.71 -1.84 -0.23
N LEU A 8 9.49 -1.93 1.09
CA LEU A 8 8.38 -1.27 1.78
C LEU A 8 8.50 0.26 1.73
N GLU A 9 9.71 0.80 1.88
CA GLU A 9 9.96 2.25 1.76
C GLU A 9 9.68 2.75 0.34
N ARG A 10 10.14 2.02 -0.68
CA ARG A 10 9.85 2.36 -2.09
C ARG A 10 8.37 2.25 -2.40
N TYR A 11 7.72 1.21 -1.90
CA TYR A 11 6.28 1.05 -2.01
C TYR A 11 5.52 2.26 -1.42
N GLU A 12 5.88 2.71 -0.22
CA GLU A 12 5.24 3.86 0.43
C GLU A 12 5.41 5.14 -0.39
N LEU A 13 6.62 5.41 -0.89
CA LEU A 13 6.91 6.56 -1.76
C LEU A 13 6.09 6.54 -3.05
N GLU A 14 5.99 5.38 -3.72
CA GLU A 14 5.22 5.26 -4.96
C GLU A 14 3.72 5.35 -4.72
N VAL A 15 3.21 4.86 -3.58
CA VAL A 15 1.81 5.02 -3.20
C VAL A 15 1.47 6.49 -2.96
N ASP A 16 2.30 7.22 -2.22
CA ASP A 16 2.08 8.66 -1.99
C ASP A 16 2.11 9.44 -3.31
N ALA A 17 3.03 9.10 -4.21
CA ALA A 17 3.11 9.74 -5.52
C ALA A 17 1.89 9.42 -6.40
N LEU A 18 1.42 8.16 -6.39
CA LEU A 18 0.20 7.72 -7.07
C LEU A 18 -1.04 8.47 -6.56
N LEU A 19 -1.17 8.62 -5.24
CA LEU A 19 -2.27 9.34 -4.60
C LEU A 19 -2.27 10.84 -4.93
N GLY A 20 -1.12 11.43 -5.24
CA GLY A 20 -1.00 12.82 -5.64
C GLY A 20 -1.33 13.09 -7.12
N HIS A 21 -1.26 12.06 -7.97
CA HIS A 21 -1.36 12.19 -9.44
C HIS A 21 -2.36 11.21 -10.06
N TRP A 22 -3.41 10.85 -9.33
CA TRP A 22 -4.39 9.89 -9.83
C TRP A 22 -5.25 10.47 -10.99
N PRO A 23 -5.48 9.72 -12.09
CA PRO A 23 -4.92 8.41 -12.41
C PRO A 23 -3.54 8.47 -13.10
N ASP A 24 -2.61 7.63 -12.65
CA ASP A 24 -1.29 7.43 -13.27
C ASP A 24 -1.01 5.92 -13.36
N THR A 25 -1.07 5.38 -14.59
CA THR A 25 -0.98 3.93 -14.84
C THR A 25 0.44 3.39 -14.67
N GLU A 26 1.46 4.19 -14.94
CA GLU A 26 2.87 3.80 -14.75
C GLU A 26 3.18 3.68 -13.27
N ARG A 27 2.73 4.64 -12.47
CA ARG A 27 2.85 4.57 -11.00
C ARG A 27 2.06 3.42 -10.42
N TYR A 28 0.85 3.16 -10.92
CA TYR A 28 0.08 2.01 -10.48
C TYR A 28 0.81 0.69 -10.76
N ALA A 29 1.43 0.55 -11.94
CA ALA A 29 2.24 -0.61 -12.27
C ALA A 29 3.49 -0.73 -11.37
N ALA A 30 4.15 0.38 -11.03
CA ALA A 30 5.28 0.41 -10.10
C ALA A 30 4.86 -0.03 -8.69
N VAL A 31 3.76 0.51 -8.16
CA VAL A 31 3.20 0.10 -6.85
C VAL A 31 2.87 -1.39 -6.84
N ARG A 32 2.23 -1.90 -7.90
CA ARG A 32 1.91 -3.32 -8.03
C ARG A 32 3.16 -4.20 -8.00
N LYS A 33 4.21 -3.83 -8.74
CA LYS A 33 5.50 -4.53 -8.72
C LYS A 33 6.11 -4.58 -7.32
N HIS A 34 6.02 -3.49 -6.56
CA HIS A 34 6.49 -3.48 -5.18
C HIS A 34 5.65 -4.40 -4.28
N MET A 35 4.33 -4.48 -4.46
CA MET A 35 3.48 -5.41 -3.71
C MET A 35 3.83 -6.88 -3.98
N ASP A 36 4.08 -7.23 -5.24
CA ASP A 36 4.50 -8.59 -5.60
C ASP A 36 5.83 -8.96 -4.90
N ASN A 37 6.78 -8.01 -4.88
CA ASN A 37 8.05 -8.18 -4.16
C ASN A 37 7.84 -8.30 -2.64
N LEU A 38 6.96 -7.48 -2.04
CA LEU A 38 6.64 -7.58 -0.61
C LEU A 38 6.04 -8.94 -0.25
N GLN A 39 5.12 -9.47 -1.07
CA GLN A 39 4.58 -10.82 -0.88
C GLN A 39 5.68 -11.88 -0.98
N MET A 40 6.51 -11.81 -2.02
CA MET A 40 7.61 -12.75 -2.22
C MET A 40 8.56 -12.76 -1.01
N TYR A 41 9.00 -11.58 -0.56
CA TYR A 41 9.95 -11.47 0.56
C TYR A 41 9.35 -11.77 1.93
N SER A 42 8.04 -11.58 2.12
CA SER A 42 7.37 -11.86 3.40
C SER A 42 6.97 -13.32 3.56
N SER A 43 6.80 -14.06 2.45
CA SER A 43 6.31 -15.45 2.44
C SER A 43 7.11 -16.43 3.31
N SER A 44 8.39 -16.16 3.53
CA SER A 44 9.28 -17.04 4.31
C SER A 44 9.24 -16.78 5.82
N VAL A 45 8.53 -15.76 6.30
CA VAL A 45 8.47 -15.40 7.73
C VAL A 45 7.00 -15.22 8.16
N PRO A 46 6.39 -16.18 8.88
CA PRO A 46 4.94 -16.18 9.14
C PRO A 46 4.40 -14.89 9.76
N ALA A 47 5.09 -14.33 10.76
CA ALA A 47 4.65 -13.08 11.42
C ALA A 47 4.64 -11.88 10.47
N VAL A 48 5.58 -11.85 9.53
CA VAL A 48 5.69 -10.80 8.50
C VAL A 48 4.68 -11.04 7.39
N ALA A 49 4.43 -12.29 6.99
CA ALA A 49 3.44 -12.65 5.98
C ALA A 49 2.03 -12.18 6.36
N VAL A 50 1.63 -12.36 7.64
CA VAL A 50 0.33 -11.88 8.13
C VAL A 50 0.21 -10.35 8.02
N ALA A 51 1.25 -9.63 8.43
CA ALA A 51 1.28 -8.17 8.30
C ALA A 51 1.29 -7.71 6.83
N ALA A 52 1.98 -8.44 5.95
CA ALA A 52 1.99 -8.17 4.52
C ALA A 52 0.61 -8.34 3.89
N VAL A 53 -0.13 -9.41 4.24
CA VAL A 53 -1.53 -9.59 3.80
C VAL A 53 -2.41 -8.42 4.26
N GLY A 54 -2.26 -7.98 5.51
CA GLY A 54 -2.98 -6.79 6.02
C GLY A 54 -2.69 -5.52 5.20
N LEU A 55 -1.46 -5.35 4.73
CA LEU A 55 -1.10 -4.24 3.84
C LEU A 55 -1.75 -4.37 2.45
N LEU A 56 -1.84 -5.59 1.88
CA LEU A 56 -2.51 -5.80 0.59
C LEU A 56 -4.01 -5.46 0.64
N ILE A 57 -4.67 -5.83 1.74
CA ILE A 57 -6.08 -5.50 1.99
C ILE A 57 -6.23 -3.99 2.07
N ALA A 58 -5.44 -3.33 2.92
CA ALA A 58 -5.49 -1.87 3.08
C ALA A 58 -5.17 -1.11 1.77
N HIS A 59 -4.25 -1.63 0.95
CA HIS A 59 -3.98 -1.07 -0.38
C HIS A 59 -5.19 -1.17 -1.31
N SER A 60 -5.87 -2.32 -1.30
CA SER A 60 -7.08 -2.53 -2.12
C SER A 60 -8.19 -1.58 -1.69
N GLU A 61 -8.37 -1.39 -0.38
CA GLU A 61 -9.31 -0.43 0.20
C GLU A 61 -8.94 1.04 -0.10
N LEU A 62 -7.65 1.34 -0.26
CA LEU A 62 -7.15 2.66 -0.65
C LEU A 62 -7.40 2.95 -2.14
N VAL A 63 -7.15 1.97 -3.00
CA VAL A 63 -7.23 2.14 -4.46
C VAL A 63 -8.67 2.06 -4.96
N PHE A 64 -9.52 1.24 -4.34
CA PHE A 64 -10.91 1.06 -4.77
C PHE A 64 -11.72 2.38 -4.84
N PRO A 65 -11.68 3.27 -3.83
CA PRO A 65 -12.30 4.58 -3.92
C PRO A 65 -11.75 5.46 -5.05
N LEU A 66 -10.45 5.39 -5.36
CA LEU A 66 -9.84 6.19 -6.43
C LEU A 66 -10.43 5.83 -7.80
N TRP A 67 -10.62 4.54 -8.08
CA TRP A 67 -11.29 4.06 -9.29
C TRP A 67 -12.77 4.45 -9.34
N ARG A 68 -13.44 4.59 -8.18
CA ARG A 68 -14.83 5.06 -8.12
C ARG A 68 -14.95 6.59 -8.23
N ALA A 69 -13.97 7.33 -7.73
CA ALA A 69 -13.92 8.79 -7.74
C ALA A 69 -13.91 9.38 -9.14
N ASP A 70 -13.26 8.69 -10.08
CA ASP A 70 -13.21 9.05 -11.50
C ASP A 70 -14.61 9.13 -12.16
N THR A 71 -15.67 8.65 -11.47
CA THR A 71 -17.05 8.72 -11.96
C THR A 71 -17.97 9.71 -11.23
N ARG A 72 -17.65 10.24 -10.03
CA ARG A 72 -18.53 11.18 -9.27
C ARG A 72 -17.81 12.04 -8.21
N GLN A 73 -17.92 13.38 -8.34
CA GLN A 73 -17.90 14.51 -7.38
C GLN A 73 -17.15 14.46 -6.01
N PRO A 74 -16.77 15.63 -5.44
CA PRO A 74 -15.78 15.82 -4.35
C PRO A 74 -16.16 15.29 -2.94
N ALA A 75 -17.31 14.64 -2.76
CA ALA A 75 -17.74 14.15 -1.44
C ALA A 75 -17.02 12.87 -0.96
N GLN A 76 -15.93 12.46 -1.64
CA GLN A 76 -15.22 11.21 -1.41
C GLN A 76 -14.02 11.32 -0.46
N ASP A 77 -13.79 12.48 0.15
CA ASP A 77 -12.62 12.70 1.00
C ASP A 77 -12.63 11.83 2.27
N ALA A 78 -13.76 11.70 2.97
CA ALA A 78 -13.78 10.96 4.25
C ALA A 78 -13.48 9.45 4.11
N PRO A 79 -14.06 8.71 3.13
CA PRO A 79 -13.67 7.33 2.86
C PRO A 79 -12.20 7.18 2.46
N LEU A 80 -11.69 8.05 1.57
CA LEU A 80 -10.30 7.99 1.11
C LEU A 80 -9.32 8.29 2.25
N GLN A 81 -9.60 9.28 3.10
CA GLN A 81 -8.75 9.60 4.24
C GLN A 81 -8.70 8.47 5.27
N ARG A 82 -9.83 7.80 5.52
CA ARG A 82 -9.84 6.59 6.37
C ARG A 82 -9.01 5.47 5.76
N ALA A 83 -9.16 5.21 4.46
CA ALA A 83 -8.36 4.19 3.78
C ALA A 83 -6.85 4.54 3.81
N ARG A 84 -6.48 5.81 3.65
CA ARG A 84 -5.09 6.30 3.81
C ARG A 84 -4.56 6.06 5.23
N ALA A 85 -5.37 6.33 6.25
CA ALA A 85 -4.97 6.09 7.64
C ALA A 85 -4.74 4.59 7.90
N THR A 86 -5.69 3.73 7.53
CA THR A 86 -5.55 2.27 7.63
C THR A 86 -4.31 1.76 6.89
N HIS A 87 -4.08 2.26 5.67
CA HIS A 87 -2.90 1.90 4.87
C HIS A 87 -1.59 2.26 5.59
N ARG A 88 -1.47 3.48 6.12
CA ARG A 88 -0.30 3.92 6.91
C ARG A 88 -0.07 3.06 8.15
N ASP A 89 -1.14 2.71 8.87
CA ASP A 89 -1.05 1.84 10.04
C ASP A 89 -0.55 0.42 9.68
N SER A 90 -1.00 -0.11 8.54
CA SER A 90 -0.51 -1.40 8.01
C SER A 90 0.96 -1.32 7.58
N VAL A 91 1.39 -0.24 6.92
CA VAL A 91 2.82 -0.01 6.59
C VAL A 91 3.66 0.04 7.86
N ALA A 92 3.23 0.82 8.86
CA ALA A 92 3.93 0.93 10.14
C ALA A 92 4.00 -0.41 10.88
N THR A 93 2.92 -1.20 10.82
CA THR A 93 2.88 -2.54 11.41
C THR A 93 3.86 -3.48 10.72
N LEU A 94 3.84 -3.55 9.39
CA LEU A 94 4.78 -4.38 8.64
C LEU A 94 6.22 -3.97 8.92
N ARG A 95 6.52 -2.66 8.92
CA ARG A 95 7.83 -2.12 9.26
C ARG A 95 8.30 -2.58 10.64
N ARG A 96 7.46 -2.49 11.67
CA ARG A 96 7.79 -2.98 13.02
C ARG A 96 8.07 -4.48 13.06
N GLN A 97 7.32 -5.29 12.32
CA GLN A 97 7.55 -6.74 12.25
C GLN A 97 8.83 -7.11 11.49
N CYS A 98 9.30 -6.25 10.56
CA CYS A 98 10.57 -6.45 9.87
C CYS A 98 11.80 -6.12 10.73
N LEU A 99 11.63 -5.42 11.84
CA LEU A 99 12.71 -4.95 12.72
C LEU A 99 12.80 -5.74 14.04
N ARG A 100 11.90 -6.69 14.25
CA ARG A 100 11.89 -7.62 15.38
C ARG A 100 12.62 -8.90 15.02
#